data_AF-A0A7X9DKK9-F1
#
_entry.id   AF-A0A7X9DKK9-F1
#
_cell.length_a   1.000
_cell.length_b   1.000
_cell.length_c   1.000
_cell.angle_alpha   90.00
_cell.angle_beta   90.00
_cell.angle_gamma   90.00
#
_symmetry.space_group_name_H-M   'P 1'
#
loop_
_entity.id
_entity.type
_entity.pdbx_description
1 polymer ?
#
loop_
_entity_poly.entity_id
_entity_poly.type
_entity_poly.pdbx_seq_one_letter_code
_entity_poly.pdbx_strand_id
1 'polypeptide(L)'
;MDQREKNIQIADAIDSAKSIAIILSKSCDTDTFCAAVGLYFMLRDKAKTTDLLFQGIVPAECEFLLDKTIIKTNLGAKELVVSIDYASSPEAVAQYSTNNGILYIKLAPVNRDFDINKVQTEIQGQNYDLIFTIGAQTTDQLGELYNDMKQDFARA
;
A
#
# COMPACT_ATOMS: atom_id res chain seq x y z
N MET A 1 -13.25 26.66 -11.41
CA MET A 1 -11.91 26.55 -10.80
C MET A 1 -10.88 26.83 -11.88
N ASP A 2 -10.10 27.90 -11.70
CA ASP A 2 -9.03 28.25 -12.63
C ASP A 2 -7.84 27.27 -12.50
N GLN A 3 -6.96 27.22 -13.51
CA GLN A 3 -5.80 26.32 -13.53
C GLN A 3 -4.91 26.48 -12.29
N ARG A 4 -4.74 27.72 -11.82
CA ARG A 4 -3.96 28.01 -10.61
C ARG A 4 -4.52 27.32 -9.37
N GLU A 5 -5.84 27.34 -9.20
CA GLU A 5 -6.51 26.73 -8.04
C GLU A 5 -6.37 25.20 -8.07
N LYS A 6 -6.46 24.58 -9.26
CA LYS A 6 -6.21 23.14 -9.42
C LYS A 6 -4.80 22.76 -9.01
N ASN A 7 -3.81 23.52 -9.45
CA ASN A 7 -2.41 23.26 -9.14
C ASN A 7 -2.13 23.35 -7.63
N ILE A 8 -2.77 24.31 -6.93
CA ILE A 8 -2.67 24.45 -5.47
C ILE A 8 -3.28 23.22 -4.79
N GLN A 9 -4.48 22.79 -5.18
CA GLN A 9 -5.11 21.62 -4.57
C GLN A 9 -4.30 20.33 -4.75
N ILE A 10 -3.69 20.13 -5.93
CA ILE A 10 -2.81 18.98 -6.18
C ILE A 10 -1.56 19.06 -5.30
N ALA A 11 -0.94 20.25 -5.19
CA ALA A 11 0.22 20.45 -4.33
C ALA A 11 -0.10 20.18 -2.86
N ASP A 12 -1.23 20.69 -2.36
CA ASP A 12 -1.69 20.47 -0.98
C ASP A 12 -1.96 18.98 -0.70
N ALA A 13 -2.55 18.27 -1.66
CA ALA A 13 -2.77 16.83 -1.55
C ALA A 13 -1.44 16.05 -1.48
N ILE A 14 -0.47 16.38 -2.34
CA ILE A 14 0.87 15.79 -2.32
C ILE A 14 1.59 16.07 -1.00
N ASP A 15 1.54 17.31 -0.53
CA ASP A 15 2.26 17.72 0.67
C ASP A 15 1.66 17.08 1.94
N SER A 16 0.33 16.88 1.97
CA SER A 16 -0.37 16.23 3.08
C SER A 16 -0.23 14.70 3.11
N ALA A 17 -0.11 14.06 1.94
CA ALA A 17 0.00 12.62 1.81
C ALA A 17 1.33 12.09 2.37
N LYS A 18 1.32 10.92 3.00
CA LYS A 18 2.52 10.21 3.47
C LYS A 18 2.83 8.97 2.62
N SER A 19 1.79 8.29 2.15
CA SER A 19 1.86 6.99 1.47
C SER A 19 1.11 7.08 0.14
N ILE A 20 1.85 7.12 -0.96
CA ILE A 20 1.31 7.46 -2.28
C ILE A 20 1.45 6.26 -3.22
N ALA A 21 0.36 5.87 -3.87
CA ALA A 21 0.38 4.94 -4.99
C ALA A 21 0.39 5.69 -6.31
N ILE A 22 1.27 5.31 -7.23
CA ILE A 22 1.22 5.71 -8.63
C ILE A 22 0.87 4.47 -9.45
N ILE A 23 -0.30 4.47 -10.07
CA ILE A 23 -0.83 3.33 -10.83
C ILE A 23 -0.87 3.69 -12.31
N LEU A 24 -0.22 2.89 -13.13
CA LEU A 24 -0.22 3.07 -14.58
C LEU A 24 -1.30 2.20 -15.24
N SER A 25 -1.90 2.71 -16.31
CA SER A 25 -2.67 1.89 -17.25
C SER A 25 -1.85 0.74 -17.80
N LYS A 26 -2.45 -0.46 -17.94
CA LYS A 26 -1.82 -1.64 -18.55
C LYS A 26 -1.29 -1.40 -19.96
N SER A 27 -1.92 -0.50 -20.71
CA SER A 27 -1.55 -0.14 -22.09
C SER A 27 -0.84 1.21 -22.14
N CYS A 28 0.09 1.47 -21.20
CA CYS A 28 0.83 2.73 -21.18
C CYS A 28 1.78 2.86 -22.37
N ASP A 29 1.90 4.08 -22.90
CA ASP A 29 2.94 4.45 -23.86
C ASP A 29 4.20 4.97 -23.14
N THR A 30 5.20 5.37 -23.94
CA THR A 30 6.47 5.91 -23.44
C THR A 30 6.27 7.16 -22.59
N ASP A 31 5.39 8.08 -23.01
CA ASP A 31 5.14 9.33 -22.31
C ASP A 31 4.48 9.08 -20.95
N THR A 32 3.42 8.27 -20.92
CA THR A 32 2.73 7.85 -19.71
C THR A 32 3.69 7.20 -18.72
N PHE A 33 4.55 6.30 -19.20
CA PHE A 33 5.54 5.64 -18.36
C PHE A 33 6.56 6.64 -17.79
N CYS A 34 7.12 7.51 -18.64
CA CYS A 34 8.08 8.53 -18.22
C CYS A 34 7.48 9.50 -17.20
N ALA A 35 6.24 9.95 -17.41
CA ALA A 35 5.53 10.83 -16.50
C ALA A 35 5.35 10.19 -15.12
N ALA A 36 4.96 8.92 -15.07
CA ALA A 36 4.81 8.19 -13.81
C ALA A 36 6.15 7.98 -13.09
N VAL A 37 7.21 7.66 -13.81
CA VAL A 37 8.57 7.50 -13.25
C VAL A 37 9.12 8.84 -12.74
N GLY A 38 8.91 9.93 -13.48
CA GLY A 38 9.29 11.27 -13.04
C GLY A 38 8.54 11.68 -11.77
N LEU A 39 7.23 11.42 -11.71
CA LEU A 39 6.42 11.64 -10.51
C LEU A 39 6.92 10.80 -9.34
N TYR A 40 7.25 9.53 -9.58
CA TYR A 40 7.81 8.63 -8.57
C TYR A 40 9.07 9.22 -7.93
N PHE A 41 10.06 9.59 -8.73
CA PHE A 41 11.30 10.15 -8.19
C PHE A 41 11.10 11.49 -7.48
N MET A 42 10.22 12.36 -7.99
CA MET A 42 9.89 13.63 -7.35
C MET A 42 9.25 13.43 -5.96
N LEU A 43 8.32 12.49 -5.83
CA LEU A 43 7.70 12.18 -4.54
C LEU A 43 8.70 11.54 -3.56
N ARG A 44 9.60 10.69 -4.06
CA ARG A 44 10.67 10.09 -3.24
C ARG A 44 11.67 11.14 -2.75
N ASP A 45 12.02 12.12 -3.58
CA ASP A 45 12.86 13.27 -3.20
C ASP A 45 12.20 14.13 -2.11
N LYS A 46 10.87 14.25 -2.14
CA LYS A 46 10.04 14.82 -1.06
C LYS A 46 9.89 13.93 0.18
N ALA A 47 10.67 12.86 0.30
CA ALA A 47 10.64 11.88 1.39
C ALA A 47 9.27 11.22 1.61
N LYS A 48 8.47 11.07 0.54
CA LYS A 48 7.21 10.32 0.59
C LYS A 48 7.47 8.81 0.48
N THR A 49 6.63 8.01 1.15
CA THR A 49 6.54 6.57 0.87
C THR A 49 5.75 6.45 -0.43
N THR A 50 6.38 5.97 -1.49
CA THR A 50 5.76 5.94 -2.82
C THR A 50 6.00 4.60 -3.48
N ASP A 51 4.91 4.01 -3.97
CA ASP A 51 4.94 2.78 -4.73
C ASP A 51 4.53 3.03 -6.19
N LEU A 52 5.28 2.44 -7.11
CA LEU A 52 4.99 2.45 -8.54
C LEU A 52 4.35 1.12 -8.93
N LEU A 53 3.06 1.16 -9.28
CA LEU A 53 2.24 0.00 -9.56
C LEU A 53 1.94 -0.10 -11.06
N PHE A 54 2.36 -1.19 -11.69
CA PHE A 54 2.18 -1.38 -13.12
C PHE A 54 2.08 -2.86 -13.49
N GLN A 55 1.03 -3.22 -14.22
CA GLN A 55 0.77 -4.59 -14.73
C GLN A 55 0.94 -4.71 -16.25
N GLY A 56 1.49 -3.70 -16.91
CA GLY A 56 1.78 -3.73 -18.34
C GLY A 56 3.23 -4.10 -18.64
N ILE A 57 3.64 -3.84 -19.87
CA ILE A 57 5.01 -4.05 -20.35
C ILE A 57 5.74 -2.71 -20.31
N VAL A 58 6.91 -2.67 -19.69
CA VAL A 58 7.78 -1.48 -19.72
C VAL A 58 8.19 -1.20 -21.16
N PRO A 59 7.99 0.02 -21.69
CA PRO A 59 8.47 0.37 -23.04
C PRO A 59 9.97 0.09 -23.16
N ALA A 60 10.41 -0.49 -24.28
CA ALA A 60 11.79 -0.96 -24.45
C ALA A 60 12.81 0.18 -24.28
N GLU A 61 12.43 1.37 -24.76
CA GLU A 61 13.20 2.60 -24.66
C GLU A 61 13.29 3.14 -23.23
N CYS A 62 12.45 2.64 -22.31
CA CYS A 62 12.39 3.10 -20.92
C CYS A 62 13.04 2.13 -19.93
N GLU A 63 13.54 0.98 -20.37
CA GLU A 63 14.10 -0.04 -19.46
C GLU A 63 15.30 0.47 -18.64
N PHE A 64 15.98 1.50 -19.12
CA PHE A 64 17.12 2.10 -18.43
C PHE A 64 16.73 3.12 -17.33
N LEU A 65 15.46 3.55 -17.28
CA LEU A 65 15.04 4.65 -16.39
C LEU A 65 14.92 4.23 -14.92
N LEU A 66 14.71 2.94 -14.65
CA LEU A 66 14.64 2.41 -13.30
C LEU A 66 14.95 0.92 -13.24
N ASP A 67 15.35 0.46 -12.06
CA ASP A 67 15.40 -0.95 -11.74
C ASP A 67 13.98 -1.55 -11.79
N LYS A 68 13.80 -2.66 -12.51
CA LYS A 68 12.52 -3.36 -12.63
C LYS A 68 11.96 -3.82 -11.27
N THR A 69 12.82 -4.00 -10.26
CA THR A 69 12.41 -4.36 -8.89
C THR A 69 11.63 -3.26 -8.17
N ILE A 70 11.73 -2.01 -8.63
CA ILE A 70 10.95 -0.89 -8.08
C ILE A 70 9.47 -0.98 -8.48
N ILE A 71 9.18 -1.62 -9.62
CA ILE A 71 7.82 -1.77 -10.13
C ILE A 71 7.12 -2.91 -9.39
N LYS A 72 6.03 -2.58 -8.71
CA LYS A 72 5.15 -3.56 -8.08
C LYS A 72 4.04 -3.94 -9.06
N THR A 73 3.81 -5.23 -9.25
CA THR A 73 2.73 -5.76 -10.10
C THR A 73 1.47 -6.13 -9.30
N ASN A 74 1.55 -6.10 -7.97
CA ASN A 74 0.47 -6.36 -7.02
C ASN A 74 0.76 -5.63 -5.69
N LEU A 75 -0.23 -5.57 -4.81
CA LEU A 75 -0.11 -4.90 -3.50
C LEU A 75 0.38 -5.80 -2.36
N GLY A 76 0.54 -7.09 -2.62
CA GLY A 76 0.64 -8.10 -1.56
C GLY A 76 -0.67 -8.31 -0.80
N ALA A 77 -0.68 -9.26 0.13
CA ALA A 77 -1.83 -9.47 1.02
C ALA A 77 -1.80 -8.45 2.17
N LYS A 78 -2.98 -7.96 2.59
CA LYS A 78 -3.12 -7.31 3.90
C LYS A 78 -3.09 -8.39 4.98
N GLU A 79 -2.27 -8.19 6.01
CA GLU A 79 -2.06 -9.14 7.10
C GLU A 79 -2.67 -8.58 8.39
N LEU A 80 -3.47 -9.38 9.10
CA LEU A 80 -3.85 -9.04 10.48
C LEU A 80 -2.78 -9.60 11.42
N VAL A 81 -2.00 -8.71 12.02
CA VAL A 81 -0.97 -9.06 13.00
C VAL A 81 -1.54 -8.89 14.40
N VAL A 82 -1.46 -9.96 15.20
CA VAL A 82 -1.79 -9.95 16.62
C VAL A 82 -0.49 -10.08 17.40
N SER A 83 -0.08 -8.99 18.07
CA SER A 83 1.11 -8.94 18.90
C SER A 83 0.72 -9.08 20.37
N ILE A 84 1.44 -9.92 21.12
CA ILE A 84 1.22 -10.12 22.55
C ILE A 84 2.56 -9.90 23.25
N ASP A 85 2.69 -8.85 24.07
CA ASP A 85 3.86 -8.72 24.96
C ASP A 85 3.68 -9.67 26.16
N TYR A 86 4.50 -10.72 26.20
CA TYR A 86 4.49 -11.72 27.26
C TYR A 86 5.82 -11.79 28.02
N ALA A 87 6.63 -10.73 28.01
CA ALA A 87 7.94 -10.71 28.68
C ALA A 87 7.86 -11.07 30.18
N SER A 88 6.72 -10.81 30.85
CA SER A 88 6.44 -11.17 32.24
C SER A 88 6.08 -12.66 32.45
N SER A 89 5.95 -13.44 31.39
CA SER A 89 5.62 -14.87 31.40
C SER A 89 6.46 -15.62 30.35
N PRO A 90 7.80 -15.68 30.50
CA PRO A 90 8.70 -16.20 29.47
C PRO A 90 8.51 -17.68 29.13
N GLU A 91 7.95 -18.45 30.07
CA GLU A 91 7.61 -19.87 29.89
C GLU A 91 6.32 -20.09 29.08
N ALA A 92 5.61 -19.01 28.72
CA ALA A 92 4.34 -19.10 28.03
C ALA A 92 4.50 -19.59 26.59
N VAL A 93 3.67 -20.55 26.19
CA VAL A 93 3.66 -21.10 24.84
C VAL A 93 2.40 -20.65 24.12
N ALA A 94 2.58 -20.09 22.92
CA ALA A 94 1.49 -19.74 22.03
C ALA A 94 1.01 -21.00 21.28
N GLN A 95 -0.30 -21.21 21.27
CA GLN A 95 -0.99 -22.23 20.50
C GLN A 95 -2.11 -21.56 19.72
N TYR A 96 -2.39 -22.05 18.51
CA TYR A 96 -3.52 -21.56 17.73
C TYR A 96 -4.46 -22.71 17.35
N SER A 97 -5.74 -22.38 17.22
CA SER A 97 -6.76 -23.30 16.72
C SER A 97 -7.83 -22.52 15.97
N THR A 98 -8.45 -23.16 14.99
CA THR A 98 -9.54 -22.58 14.22
C THR A 98 -10.81 -23.38 14.46
N ASN A 99 -11.90 -22.71 14.82
CA ASN A 99 -13.21 -23.35 14.98
C ASN A 99 -14.31 -22.43 14.44
N ASN A 100 -15.15 -22.95 13.54
CA ASN A 100 -16.26 -22.22 12.91
C ASN A 100 -15.86 -20.85 12.33
N GLY A 101 -14.70 -20.78 11.67
CA GLY A 101 -14.19 -19.54 11.06
C GLY A 101 -13.59 -18.54 12.06
N ILE A 102 -13.49 -18.89 13.33
CA ILE A 102 -12.86 -18.07 14.38
C ILE A 102 -11.47 -18.62 14.68
N LEU A 103 -10.46 -17.74 14.60
CA LEU A 103 -9.10 -18.03 15.04
C LEU A 103 -8.99 -17.77 16.55
N TYR A 104 -8.58 -18.79 17.30
CA TYR A 104 -8.25 -18.69 18.72
C TYR A 104 -6.75 -18.80 18.89
N ILE A 105 -6.14 -17.76 19.45
CA ILE A 105 -4.74 -17.76 19.89
C ILE A 105 -4.76 -17.90 21.42
N LYS A 106 -4.13 -18.94 21.94
CA LYS A 106 -4.03 -19.23 23.37
C LYS A 106 -2.57 -19.12 23.79
N LEU A 107 -2.31 -18.32 24.80
CA LEU A 107 -1.00 -18.19 25.43
C LEU A 107 -1.10 -18.74 26.85
N ALA A 108 -0.30 -19.76 27.17
CA ALA A 108 -0.33 -20.38 28.50
C ALA A 108 1.03 -20.99 28.91
N PRO A 109 1.38 -20.94 30.21
CA PRO A 109 0.69 -20.22 31.27
C PRO A 109 0.95 -18.71 31.19
N VAL A 110 -0.02 -17.90 31.61
CA VAL A 110 0.15 -16.44 31.84
C VAL A 110 -0.18 -16.12 33.29
N ASN A 111 0.39 -15.03 33.82
CA ASN A 111 0.07 -14.58 35.17
C ASN A 111 -1.42 -14.23 35.31
N ARG A 112 -1.97 -14.39 36.51
CA ARG A 112 -3.40 -14.14 36.79
C ARG A 112 -3.82 -12.70 36.48
N ASP A 113 -2.88 -11.77 36.63
CA ASP A 113 -3.00 -10.34 36.42
C ASP A 113 -2.44 -9.89 35.05
N PHE A 114 -2.41 -10.78 34.05
CA PHE A 114 -1.97 -10.43 32.70
C PHE A 114 -2.74 -9.22 32.16
N ASP A 115 -2.00 -8.18 31.78
CA ASP A 115 -2.57 -6.95 31.25
C ASP A 115 -3.01 -7.15 29.79
N ILE A 116 -4.32 -7.10 29.56
CA ILE A 116 -4.90 -7.28 28.21
C ILE A 116 -4.46 -6.20 27.22
N ASN A 117 -4.03 -5.02 27.70
CA ASN A 117 -3.55 -3.94 26.84
C ASN A 117 -2.20 -4.28 26.17
N LYS A 118 -1.53 -5.36 26.61
CA LYS A 118 -0.35 -5.93 25.95
C LYS A 118 -0.68 -6.74 24.70
N VAL A 119 -1.96 -6.99 24.44
CA VAL A 119 -2.45 -7.55 23.18
C VAL A 119 -2.78 -6.40 22.24
N GLN A 120 -2.08 -6.33 21.12
CA GLN A 120 -2.28 -5.31 20.09
C GLN A 120 -2.60 -5.98 18.76
N THR A 121 -3.50 -5.35 18.01
CA THR A 121 -3.85 -5.79 16.67
C THR A 121 -3.55 -4.69 15.67
N GLU A 122 -2.90 -5.04 14.58
CA GLU A 122 -2.61 -4.14 13.48
C GLU A 122 -2.94 -4.82 12.16
N ILE A 123 -3.53 -4.08 11.21
CA ILE A 123 -3.58 -4.53 9.82
C ILE A 123 -2.34 -3.98 9.13
N GLN A 124 -1.39 -4.87 8.82
CA GLN A 124 -0.22 -4.55 8.03
C GLN A 124 -0.50 -4.75 6.54
N GLY A 125 0.20 -4.00 5.71
CA GLY A 125 -0.01 -3.98 4.26
C GLY A 125 -0.09 -2.55 3.74
N GLN A 126 -0.14 -2.41 2.41
CA GLN A 126 -0.18 -1.09 1.80
C GLN A 126 -1.51 -0.39 2.10
N ASN A 127 -1.41 0.82 2.65
CA ASN A 127 -2.52 1.73 2.87
C ASN A 127 -2.10 3.10 2.34
N TYR A 128 -2.63 3.48 1.19
CA TYR A 128 -2.26 4.74 0.54
C TYR A 128 -3.27 5.81 0.91
N ASP A 129 -2.76 7.01 1.21
CA ASP A 129 -3.56 8.20 1.49
C ASP A 129 -3.70 9.12 0.27
N LEU A 130 -3.00 8.81 -0.83
CA LEU A 130 -3.16 9.43 -2.13
C LEU A 130 -2.89 8.42 -3.26
N ILE A 131 -3.72 8.43 -4.29
CA ILE A 131 -3.58 7.57 -5.47
C ILE A 131 -3.50 8.46 -6.71
N PHE A 132 -2.44 8.31 -7.49
CA PHE A 132 -2.35 8.84 -8.85
C PHE A 132 -2.63 7.72 -9.85
N THR A 133 -3.56 7.95 -10.78
CA THR A 133 -3.77 7.08 -11.94
C THR A 133 -3.22 7.79 -13.18
N ILE A 134 -2.25 7.17 -13.86
CA ILE A 134 -1.55 7.78 -15.00
C ILE A 134 -1.86 6.98 -16.27
N GLY A 135 -2.37 7.67 -17.29
CA GLY A 135 -2.74 7.08 -18.58
C GLY A 135 -3.95 6.15 -18.56
N ALA A 136 -4.71 6.10 -17.46
CA ALA A 136 -5.94 5.34 -17.36
C ALA A 136 -7.16 6.27 -17.49
N GLN A 137 -8.00 6.02 -18.48
CA GLN A 137 -9.28 6.71 -18.70
C GLN A 137 -10.44 6.01 -17.97
N THR A 138 -10.31 4.71 -17.71
CA THR A 138 -11.29 3.91 -16.98
C THR A 138 -10.59 3.01 -15.96
N THR A 139 -11.32 2.61 -14.92
CA THR A 139 -10.79 1.72 -13.85
C THR A 139 -10.34 0.36 -14.40
N ASP A 140 -11.01 -0.13 -15.45
CA ASP A 140 -10.68 -1.42 -16.09
C ASP A 140 -9.27 -1.43 -16.68
N GLN A 141 -8.75 -0.27 -17.10
CA GLN A 141 -7.40 -0.14 -17.65
C GLN A 141 -6.30 -0.33 -16.61
N LEU A 142 -6.62 -0.24 -15.31
CA LEU A 142 -5.70 -0.54 -14.20
C LEU A 142 -5.59 -2.05 -13.94
N GLY A 143 -6.56 -2.84 -14.41
CA GLY A 143 -6.56 -4.28 -14.26
C GLY A 143 -6.80 -4.78 -12.84
N GLU A 144 -6.06 -5.82 -12.44
CA GLU A 144 -6.27 -6.46 -11.12
C GLU A 144 -5.89 -5.53 -9.97
N LEU A 145 -4.99 -4.55 -10.22
CA LEU A 145 -4.66 -3.53 -9.24
C LEU A 145 -5.90 -2.73 -8.80
N TYR A 146 -6.87 -2.50 -9.68
CA TYR A 146 -8.13 -1.85 -9.27
C TYR A 146 -8.94 -2.74 -8.34
N ASN A 147 -8.98 -4.05 -8.58
CA ASN A 147 -9.67 -4.99 -7.71
C ASN A 147 -9.01 -5.07 -6.32
N ASP A 148 -7.67 -5.11 -6.28
CA ASP A 148 -6.88 -5.11 -5.05
C ASP A 148 -7.09 -3.81 -4.24
N MET A 149 -7.27 -2.68 -4.94
CA MET A 149 -7.45 -1.34 -4.35
C MET A 149 -8.91 -0.88 -4.26
N LYS A 150 -9.89 -1.76 -4.51
CA LYS A 150 -11.29 -1.35 -4.67
C LYS A 150 -11.84 -0.58 -3.47
N GLN A 151 -11.42 -0.96 -2.26
CA GLN A 151 -11.80 -0.27 -1.03
C GLN A 151 -11.12 1.09 -0.88
N ASP A 152 -9.89 1.23 -1.37
CA ASP A 152 -9.14 2.47 -1.31
C ASP A 152 -9.72 3.50 -2.30
N PHE A 153 -10.08 3.06 -3.52
CA PHE A 153 -10.81 3.88 -4.50
C PHE A 153 -12.21 4.29 -4.03
N ALA A 154 -12.91 3.46 -3.26
CA ALA A 154 -14.25 3.80 -2.75
C ALA A 154 -14.24 4.87 -1.64
N ARG A 155 -13.08 5.13 -1.04
CA ARG A 155 -12.89 6.14 0.03
C ARG A 155 -12.34 7.47 -0.50
N ALA A 156 -11.80 7.48 -1.72
CA ALA A 156 -11.17 8.63 -2.36
C ALA A 156 -12.18 9.60 -2.99
#